data_AF-A0A7S1MG96-F1
#
_entry.id   AF-A0A7S1MG96-F1
#
_cell.length_a   1.000
_cell.length_b   1.000
_cell.length_c   1.000
_cell.angle_alpha   90.00
_cell.angle_beta   90.00
_cell.angle_gamma   90.00
#
_symmetry.space_group_name_H-M   'P 1'
#
loop_
_entity.id
_entity.type
_entity.pdbx_description
1 polymer ?
#
loop_
_entity_poly.entity_id
_entity_poly.type
_entity_poly.pdbx_seq_one_letter_code
_entity_poly.pdbx_strand_id
1 'polypeptide(L)'
;SRQAGRGASEIRTSAPPARMELEGPALPLDRYLAQSCFHRINVAYPGVRLVNESPFIFVVQNFASDAECRSLVQLMTSSGAAQSSATAPGQQGRRTSTTVFPAADEVRWLRQRIVALTGVAHEQQLEPTKLTAYEKGEFFREHTDASFLNEKMWAFSARLADVDEDGVQDPCHWPSRFCTLFLYLDDVPAGGRTRFGWLDGSGSMPGGSIFGRRIAELAGDAPSTASRLDFVPSAGTAVVHFPATGLESGCVPDPRTMHESEAAVDPKHIVQQFIWPVPIDLVADVHADVRGEWEALLASAR
;
A
#
# COMPACT_ATOMS: atom_id res chain seq x y z
N SER A 1 58.82 18.70 -18.79
CA SER A 1 58.30 18.85 -17.42
C SER A 1 57.25 19.95 -17.32
N ARG A 2 55.96 19.62 -17.38
CA ARG A 2 54.88 20.42 -16.80
C ARG A 2 53.79 19.45 -16.34
N GLN A 3 53.72 19.25 -15.04
CA GLN A 3 52.79 18.37 -14.35
C GLN A 3 51.64 19.24 -13.86
N ALA A 4 50.44 19.05 -14.40
CA ALA A 4 49.23 19.73 -13.96
C ALA A 4 48.47 18.79 -13.01
N GLY A 5 48.66 18.97 -11.70
CA GLY A 5 47.84 18.33 -10.68
C GLY A 5 46.53 19.11 -10.51
N ARG A 6 45.41 18.56 -10.96
CA ARG A 6 44.07 19.02 -10.59
C ARG A 6 43.65 18.28 -9.33
N GLY A 7 43.40 19.03 -8.26
CA GLY A 7 42.93 18.53 -6.99
C GLY A 7 41.57 17.85 -7.13
N ALA A 8 41.48 16.64 -6.62
CA ALA A 8 40.20 15.98 -6.36
C ALA A 8 39.51 16.74 -5.21
N SER A 9 38.37 17.35 -5.52
CA SER A 9 37.48 17.90 -4.50
C SER A 9 36.88 16.72 -3.73
N GLU A 10 37.31 16.54 -2.48
CA GLU A 10 36.69 15.61 -1.54
C GLU A 10 35.22 15.99 -1.38
N ILE A 11 34.32 15.13 -1.89
CA ILE A 11 32.89 15.20 -1.64
C ILE A 11 32.71 14.86 -0.17
N ARG A 12 32.48 15.88 0.66
CA ARG A 12 32.06 15.71 2.05
C ARG A 12 30.71 14.99 2.06
N THR A 13 30.73 13.71 2.37
CA THR A 13 29.52 12.95 2.72
C THR A 13 29.03 13.49 4.06
N SER A 14 28.04 14.39 4.04
CA SER A 14 27.28 14.73 5.25
C SER A 14 26.65 13.46 5.80
N ALA A 15 26.65 13.30 7.12
CA ALA A 15 25.94 12.21 7.78
C ALA A 15 24.48 12.17 7.29
N PRO A 16 23.89 10.99 7.07
CA PRO A 16 22.49 10.89 6.69
C PRO A 16 21.61 11.60 7.73
N PRO A 17 20.49 12.23 7.30
CA PRO A 17 19.55 12.83 8.23
C PRO A 17 19.10 11.79 9.27
N ALA A 18 18.83 12.24 10.49
CA ALA A 18 18.30 11.37 11.54
C ALA A 18 16.96 10.78 11.05
N ARG A 19 16.85 9.45 11.04
CA ARG A 19 15.60 8.77 10.70
C ARG A 19 14.50 9.19 11.66
N MET A 20 13.27 9.26 11.14
CA MET A 20 12.10 9.57 11.96
C MET A 20 11.92 8.47 13.01
N GLU A 21 12.23 8.78 14.26
CA GLU A 21 11.81 7.93 15.38
C GLU A 21 10.28 8.08 15.51
N LEU A 22 9.56 6.96 15.53
CA LEU A 22 8.15 6.98 15.85
C LEU A 22 8.01 7.40 17.31
N GLU A 23 7.62 8.66 17.54
CA GLU A 23 7.42 9.16 18.90
C GLU A 23 6.28 8.41 19.61
N GLY A 24 6.40 8.23 20.92
CA GLY A 24 5.40 7.59 21.77
C GLY A 24 5.45 6.05 21.83
N PRO A 25 4.64 5.44 22.71
CA PRO A 25 4.54 3.99 22.84
C PRO A 25 3.82 3.36 21.63
N ALA A 26 4.09 2.08 21.38
CA ALA A 26 3.28 1.26 20.48
C ALA A 26 1.84 1.18 21.01
N LEU A 27 0.85 1.24 20.10
CA LEU A 27 -0.53 0.95 20.47
C LEU A 27 -0.66 -0.54 20.83
N PRO A 28 -1.57 -0.90 21.76
CA PRO A 28 -1.80 -2.28 22.13
C PRO A 28 -2.30 -3.11 20.93
N LEU A 29 -1.93 -4.38 20.89
CA LEU A 29 -2.30 -5.28 19.78
C LEU A 29 -3.60 -6.05 20.05
N ASP A 30 -4.17 -5.98 21.25
CA ASP A 30 -5.26 -6.84 21.70
C ASP A 30 -6.45 -6.82 20.73
N ARG A 31 -6.80 -5.64 20.23
CA ARG A 31 -7.95 -5.45 19.32
C ARG A 31 -7.67 -6.03 17.94
N TYR A 32 -6.46 -5.83 17.43
CA TYR A 32 -6.02 -6.43 16.17
C TYR A 32 -5.92 -7.96 16.24
N LEU A 33 -5.59 -8.51 17.42
CA LEU A 33 -5.52 -9.96 17.63
C LEU A 33 -6.90 -10.58 17.90
N ALA A 34 -7.85 -9.79 18.40
CA ALA A 34 -9.22 -10.23 18.67
C ALA A 34 -10.14 -10.17 17.44
N GLN A 35 -9.90 -9.25 16.50
CA GLN A 35 -10.70 -9.13 15.28
C GLN A 35 -10.60 -10.38 14.38
N SER A 36 -11.64 -10.61 13.58
CA SER A 36 -11.74 -11.73 12.64
C SER A 36 -11.94 -11.33 11.18
N CYS A 37 -12.08 -10.03 10.89
CA CYS A 37 -12.45 -9.55 9.56
C CYS A 37 -11.26 -9.18 8.68
N PHE A 38 -10.17 -8.67 9.24
CA PHE A 38 -8.95 -8.28 8.54
C PHE A 38 -7.87 -9.35 8.61
N HIS A 39 -7.00 -9.34 7.60
CA HIS A 39 -5.85 -10.24 7.53
C HIS A 39 -4.90 -10.06 8.71
N ARG A 40 -4.33 -11.18 9.20
CA ARG A 40 -3.38 -11.19 10.31
C ARG A 40 -1.95 -11.26 9.80
N ILE A 41 -1.18 -10.21 10.07
CA ILE A 41 0.26 -10.15 9.83
C ILE A 41 1.03 -10.75 11.01
N ASN A 42 2.30 -11.07 10.78
CA ASN A 42 3.23 -11.49 11.82
C ASN A 42 3.61 -10.30 12.71
N VAL A 43 2.83 -10.06 13.77
CA VAL A 43 3.09 -8.95 14.72
C VAL A 43 4.36 -9.15 15.57
N ALA A 44 4.94 -10.35 15.56
CA ALA A 44 6.24 -10.63 16.17
C ALA A 44 7.42 -10.34 15.22
N TYR A 45 7.15 -9.93 13.98
CA TYR A 45 8.19 -9.56 13.03
C TYR A 45 8.96 -8.32 13.56
N PRO A 46 10.30 -8.31 13.48
CA PRO A 46 11.10 -7.21 14.01
C PRO A 46 10.70 -5.84 13.47
N GLY A 47 10.53 -4.87 14.36
CA GLY A 47 10.22 -3.49 14.01
C GLY A 47 8.74 -3.21 13.71
N VAL A 48 7.85 -4.22 13.78
CA VAL A 48 6.40 -4.00 13.65
C VAL A 48 5.86 -3.20 14.83
N ARG A 49 5.10 -2.16 14.53
CA ARG A 49 4.38 -1.34 15.51
C ARG A 49 3.02 -0.93 14.96
N LEU A 50 1.98 -1.12 15.75
CA LEU A 50 0.65 -0.57 15.47
C LEU A 50 0.66 0.95 15.72
N VAL A 51 0.20 1.72 14.74
CA VAL A 51 0.16 3.20 14.79
C VAL A 51 -1.25 3.76 14.65
N ASN A 52 -2.21 2.95 14.20
CA ASN A 52 -3.63 3.30 14.23
C ASN A 52 -4.47 2.03 14.42
N GLU A 53 -5.51 2.09 15.25
CA GLU A 53 -6.40 0.95 15.52
C GLU A 53 -7.65 0.90 14.63
N SER A 54 -8.07 2.03 14.08
CA SER A 54 -9.31 2.13 13.30
C SER A 54 -9.10 3.08 12.12
N PRO A 55 -8.80 2.59 10.91
CA PRO A 55 -8.46 1.20 10.57
C PRO A 55 -7.09 0.78 11.10
N PHE A 56 -6.81 -0.53 11.15
CA PHE A 56 -5.48 -1.00 11.54
C PHE A 56 -4.42 -0.56 10.52
N ILE A 57 -3.44 0.23 11.00
CA ILE A 57 -2.27 0.64 10.22
C ILE A 57 -1.02 0.36 11.05
N PHE A 58 -0.06 -0.30 10.41
CA PHE A 58 1.22 -0.66 11.01
C PHE A 58 2.36 0.06 10.33
N VAL A 59 3.42 0.31 11.10
CA VAL A 59 4.74 0.66 10.58
C VAL A 59 5.69 -0.48 10.90
N VAL A 60 6.63 -0.73 9.98
CA VAL A 60 7.74 -1.67 10.18
C VAL A 60 9.04 -0.93 10.00
N GLN A 61 9.69 -0.60 11.11
CA GLN A 61 10.98 0.08 11.10
C GLN A 61 12.09 -0.86 10.65
N ASN A 62 13.08 -0.33 9.92
CA ASN A 62 14.24 -1.09 9.42
C ASN A 62 13.84 -2.33 8.61
N PHE A 63 12.71 -2.25 7.88
CA PHE A 63 12.26 -3.33 7.02
C PHE A 63 13.24 -3.61 5.87
N ALA A 64 13.91 -2.57 5.38
CA ALA A 64 15.06 -2.67 4.48
C ALA A 64 16.23 -1.83 5.00
N SER A 65 17.45 -2.27 4.71
CA SER A 65 18.68 -1.51 4.97
C SER A 65 18.89 -0.41 3.93
N ASP A 66 19.74 0.58 4.23
CA ASP A 66 20.06 1.64 3.26
C ASP A 66 20.68 1.10 1.96
N ALA A 67 21.46 0.02 2.08
CA ALA A 67 22.05 -0.63 0.91
C ALA A 67 20.96 -1.25 0.02
N GLU A 68 20.00 -1.95 0.63
CA GLU A 68 18.86 -2.52 -0.09
C GLU A 68 17.98 -1.44 -0.73
N CYS A 69 17.69 -0.34 -0.01
CA CYS A 69 16.95 0.79 -0.56
C CYS A 69 17.66 1.40 -1.78
N ARG A 70 18.97 1.69 -1.67
CA ARG A 70 19.75 2.19 -2.81
C ARG A 70 19.78 1.22 -3.98
N SER A 71 19.90 -0.08 -3.74
CA SER A 71 19.86 -1.08 -4.80
C SER A 71 18.52 -1.10 -5.54
N LEU A 72 17.39 -0.92 -4.84
CA LEU A 72 16.06 -0.83 -5.45
C LEU A 72 15.89 0.47 -6.26
N VAL A 73 16.38 1.61 -5.75
CA VAL A 73 16.39 2.88 -6.51
C VAL A 73 17.25 2.74 -7.77
N GLN A 74 18.44 2.14 -7.65
CA GLN A 74 19.31 1.90 -8.80
C GLN A 74 18.60 1.02 -9.84
N LEU A 75 17.96 -0.07 -9.42
CA LEU A 75 17.20 -0.96 -10.29
C LEU A 75 16.13 -0.20 -11.08
N MET A 76 15.41 0.71 -10.42
CA MET A 76 14.43 1.57 -11.09
C MET A 76 15.07 2.49 -12.14
N THR A 77 16.19 3.13 -11.82
CA THR A 77 16.86 4.06 -12.75
C THR A 77 17.54 3.34 -13.92
N SER A 78 17.94 2.08 -13.76
CA SER A 78 18.64 1.31 -14.79
C SER A 78 17.74 0.53 -15.73
N SER A 79 16.46 0.30 -15.37
CA SER A 79 15.63 -0.67 -16.10
C SER A 79 15.29 -0.25 -17.53
N GLY A 80 15.39 1.04 -17.88
CA GLY A 80 14.96 1.58 -19.19
C GLY A 80 13.45 1.39 -19.48
N ALA A 81 12.74 0.68 -18.62
CA ALA A 81 11.35 0.25 -18.74
C ALA A 81 10.42 1.12 -17.85
N ALA A 82 10.87 2.33 -17.52
CA ALA A 82 10.10 3.25 -16.70
C ALA A 82 8.87 3.74 -17.49
N GLN A 83 7.69 3.47 -16.96
CA GLN A 83 6.42 3.84 -17.56
C GLN A 83 5.76 4.95 -16.73
N SER A 84 5.23 5.98 -17.41
CA SER A 84 4.41 6.98 -16.73
C SER A 84 3.19 6.28 -16.11
N SER A 85 2.96 6.49 -14.83
CA SER A 85 1.80 5.92 -14.13
C SER A 85 0.50 6.67 -14.47
N ALA A 86 0.60 7.83 -15.13
CA ALA A 86 -0.54 8.62 -15.62
C ALA A 86 -1.23 7.98 -16.82
N THR A 87 -0.58 7.04 -17.52
CA THR A 87 -1.13 6.38 -18.71
C THR A 87 -1.95 5.13 -18.38
N ALA A 88 -1.90 4.66 -17.13
CA ALA A 88 -2.74 3.54 -16.69
C ALA A 88 -4.24 3.92 -16.81
N PRO A 89 -5.11 3.00 -17.31
CA PRO A 89 -6.54 3.27 -17.44
C PRO A 89 -7.15 3.79 -16.13
N GLY A 90 -7.86 4.92 -16.19
CA GLY A 90 -8.52 5.53 -15.02
C GLY A 90 -7.61 6.33 -14.08
N GLN A 91 -6.31 6.44 -14.38
CA GLN A 91 -5.34 7.18 -13.57
C GLN A 91 -4.97 8.57 -14.15
N GLN A 92 -5.50 8.91 -15.33
CA GLN A 92 -5.22 10.20 -15.98
C GLN A 92 -5.58 11.37 -15.05
N GLY A 93 -4.60 12.22 -14.74
CA GLY A 93 -4.77 13.37 -13.84
C GLY A 93 -4.94 13.02 -12.35
N ARG A 94 -4.94 11.73 -11.99
CA ARG A 94 -4.95 11.27 -10.59
C ARG A 94 -3.56 10.89 -10.09
N ARG A 95 -2.70 10.38 -10.96
CA ARG A 95 -1.34 9.98 -10.63
C ARG A 95 -0.38 10.53 -11.68
N THR A 96 0.74 11.09 -11.24
CA THR A 96 1.75 11.67 -12.16
C THR A 96 3.12 11.00 -12.08
N SER A 97 3.31 10.04 -11.17
CA SER A 97 4.56 9.31 -10.96
C SER A 97 5.02 8.48 -12.15
N THR A 98 6.24 7.94 -12.08
CA THR A 98 6.78 6.90 -12.96
C THR A 98 6.87 5.56 -12.23
N THR A 99 6.60 4.44 -12.90
CA THR A 99 6.66 3.09 -12.31
C THR A 99 7.50 2.13 -13.16
N VAL A 100 8.21 1.23 -12.50
CA VAL A 100 8.92 0.08 -13.07
C VAL A 100 8.45 -1.19 -12.35
N PHE A 101 8.33 -2.27 -13.11
CA PHE A 101 8.08 -3.62 -12.60
C PHE A 101 9.36 -4.45 -12.74
N PRO A 102 10.20 -4.57 -11.70
CA PRO A 102 11.37 -5.45 -11.76
C PRO A 102 10.94 -6.92 -11.90
N ALA A 103 11.81 -7.74 -12.49
CA ALA A 103 11.57 -9.17 -12.57
C ALA A 103 11.53 -9.77 -11.16
N ALA A 104 10.67 -10.78 -10.95
CA ALA A 104 10.48 -11.39 -9.64
C ALA A 104 11.80 -11.87 -9.00
N ASP A 105 12.75 -12.33 -9.82
CA ASP A 105 14.06 -12.81 -9.37
C ASP A 105 14.97 -11.67 -8.85
N GLU A 106 14.87 -10.47 -9.42
CA GLU A 106 15.66 -9.30 -8.99
C GLU A 106 15.23 -8.80 -7.60
N VAL A 107 13.97 -9.04 -7.24
CA VAL A 107 13.36 -8.63 -5.96
C VAL A 107 12.93 -9.82 -5.10
N ARG A 108 13.43 -11.03 -5.36
CA ARG A 108 13.02 -12.25 -4.66
C ARG A 108 13.20 -12.14 -3.15
N TRP A 109 14.32 -11.58 -2.71
CA TRP A 109 14.60 -11.37 -1.28
C TRP A 109 13.53 -10.51 -0.61
N LEU A 110 13.05 -9.47 -1.31
CA LEU A 110 12.05 -8.54 -0.82
C LEU A 110 10.70 -9.22 -0.74
N ARG A 111 10.31 -9.96 -1.79
CA ARG A 111 9.05 -10.70 -1.85
C ARG A 111 8.97 -11.75 -0.74
N GLN A 112 10.03 -12.52 -0.51
CA GLN A 112 10.11 -13.47 0.61
C GLN A 112 9.99 -12.79 1.98
N ARG A 113 10.61 -11.62 2.15
CA ARG A 113 10.50 -10.82 3.36
C ARG A 113 9.07 -10.32 3.59
N ILE A 114 8.40 -9.88 2.52
CA ILE A 114 6.99 -9.46 2.59
C ILE A 114 6.10 -10.64 2.95
N VAL A 115 6.32 -11.82 2.38
CA VAL A 115 5.59 -13.05 2.76
C VAL A 115 5.79 -13.35 4.26
N ALA A 116 7.02 -13.29 4.76
CA ALA A 116 7.32 -13.55 6.18
C ALA A 116 6.69 -12.53 7.14
N LEU A 117 6.62 -11.24 6.75
CA LEU A 117 5.94 -10.20 7.51
C LEU A 117 4.42 -10.36 7.48
N THR A 118 3.86 -10.57 6.29
CA THR A 118 2.41 -10.56 6.09
C THR A 118 1.77 -11.90 6.43
N GLY A 119 2.52 -12.99 6.50
CA GLY A 119 2.00 -14.32 6.86
C GLY A 119 1.11 -14.94 5.78
N VAL A 120 1.14 -14.42 4.54
CA VAL A 120 0.44 -15.07 3.42
C VAL A 120 1.08 -16.41 3.08
N ALA A 121 0.28 -17.34 2.56
CA ALA A 121 0.72 -18.72 2.34
C ALA A 121 1.63 -18.86 1.10
N HIS A 122 1.41 -18.04 0.08
CA HIS A 122 2.07 -18.16 -1.21
C HIS A 122 2.57 -16.82 -1.74
N GLU A 123 3.77 -16.82 -2.32
CA GLU A 123 4.31 -15.64 -3.01
C GLU A 123 3.44 -15.22 -4.21
N GLN A 124 2.69 -16.15 -4.80
CA GLN A 124 1.72 -15.91 -5.88
C GLN A 124 0.51 -15.07 -5.43
N GLN A 125 0.35 -14.81 -4.14
CA GLN A 125 -0.63 -13.83 -3.63
C GLN A 125 -0.17 -12.38 -3.82
N LEU A 126 1.13 -12.16 -4.05
CA LEU A 126 1.71 -10.84 -4.25
C LEU A 126 1.62 -10.50 -5.74
N GLU A 127 1.01 -9.37 -6.06
CA GLU A 127 1.13 -8.76 -7.39
C GLU A 127 2.61 -8.58 -7.79
N PRO A 128 2.91 -8.38 -9.09
CA PRO A 128 4.22 -7.87 -9.50
C PRO A 128 4.62 -6.65 -8.67
N THR A 129 5.82 -6.69 -8.11
CA THR A 129 6.35 -5.62 -7.27
C THR A 129 6.43 -4.32 -8.08
N LYS A 130 5.91 -3.22 -7.53
CA LYS A 130 5.93 -1.91 -8.20
C LYS A 130 7.00 -1.04 -7.55
N LEU A 131 7.97 -0.57 -8.34
CA LEU A 131 8.90 0.50 -7.96
C LEU A 131 8.39 1.81 -8.54
N THR A 132 8.12 2.80 -7.71
CA THR A 132 7.52 4.07 -8.14
C THR A 132 8.39 5.24 -7.70
N ALA A 133 8.63 6.16 -8.63
CA ALA A 133 9.32 7.42 -8.41
C ALA A 133 8.35 8.59 -8.61
N TYR A 134 8.44 9.57 -7.71
CA TYR A 134 7.77 10.85 -7.80
C TYR A 134 8.84 11.93 -7.94
N GLU A 135 8.83 12.62 -9.07
CA GLU A 135 9.60 13.84 -9.27
C GLU A 135 8.94 15.02 -8.54
N LYS A 136 9.67 16.14 -8.44
CA LYS A 136 9.15 17.35 -7.81
C LYS A 136 7.80 17.78 -8.41
N GLY A 137 6.80 17.92 -7.53
CA GLY A 137 5.43 18.29 -7.86
C GLY A 137 4.54 17.10 -8.23
N GLU A 138 5.10 15.90 -8.42
CA GLU A 138 4.31 14.72 -8.71
C GLU A 138 3.59 14.18 -7.47
N PHE A 139 2.40 13.61 -7.69
CA PHE A 139 1.49 13.17 -6.64
C PHE A 139 0.74 11.91 -7.06
N PHE A 140 0.04 11.34 -6.10
CA PHE A 140 -1.05 10.40 -6.36
C PHE A 140 -2.23 10.81 -5.50
N ARG A 141 -3.29 11.29 -6.15
CA ARG A 141 -4.53 11.70 -5.50
C ARG A 141 -5.14 10.56 -4.71
N GLU A 142 -6.04 10.96 -3.86
CA GLU A 142 -6.80 10.08 -3.01
C GLU A 142 -7.45 8.91 -3.76
N HIS A 143 -7.19 7.71 -3.23
CA HIS A 143 -7.67 6.44 -3.75
C HIS A 143 -7.67 5.40 -2.63
N THR A 144 -8.32 4.27 -2.89
CA THR A 144 -8.14 3.04 -2.12
C THR A 144 -7.40 2.04 -2.99
N ASP A 145 -6.65 1.16 -2.35
CA ASP A 145 -6.01 0.05 -3.03
C ASP A 145 -6.97 -1.11 -3.28
N ALA A 146 -8.14 -1.14 -2.64
CA ALA A 146 -9.13 -2.18 -2.87
C ALA A 146 -9.56 -2.18 -4.34
N SER A 147 -9.44 -3.34 -4.99
CA SER A 147 -9.96 -3.55 -6.34
C SER A 147 -11.49 -3.48 -6.35
N PHE A 148 -12.06 -3.04 -7.47
CA PHE A 148 -13.51 -3.03 -7.74
C PHE A 148 -14.36 -2.27 -6.69
N LEU A 149 -13.83 -1.16 -6.15
CA LEU A 149 -14.50 -0.38 -5.11
C LEU A 149 -15.98 -0.12 -5.43
N ASN A 150 -16.32 0.31 -6.65
CA ASN A 150 -17.70 0.72 -6.95
C ASN A 150 -18.70 -0.44 -6.99
N GLU A 151 -18.34 -1.57 -7.59
CA GLU A 151 -19.23 -2.75 -7.71
C GLU A 151 -19.39 -3.45 -6.36
N LYS A 152 -18.28 -3.63 -5.63
CA LYS A 152 -18.31 -4.25 -4.30
C LYS A 152 -18.98 -3.38 -3.25
N MET A 153 -18.75 -2.06 -3.29
CA MET A 153 -19.44 -1.13 -2.39
C MET A 153 -20.94 -1.11 -2.69
N TRP A 154 -21.36 -1.17 -3.96
CA TRP A 154 -22.78 -1.24 -4.30
C TRP A 154 -23.42 -2.53 -3.78
N ALA A 155 -22.81 -3.70 -4.05
CA ALA A 155 -23.30 -4.98 -3.55
C ALA A 155 -23.37 -5.01 -2.00
N PHE A 156 -22.36 -4.44 -1.32
CA PHE A 156 -22.37 -4.34 0.13
C PHE A 156 -23.43 -3.35 0.65
N SER A 157 -23.62 -2.21 -0.02
CA SER A 157 -24.68 -1.23 0.30
C SER A 157 -26.07 -1.85 0.21
N ALA A 158 -26.34 -2.56 -0.89
CA ALA A 158 -27.62 -3.21 -1.13
C ALA A 158 -27.93 -4.26 -0.04
N ARG A 159 -26.92 -5.08 0.32
CA ARG A 159 -27.03 -6.03 1.45
C ARG A 159 -27.31 -5.33 2.78
N LEU A 160 -26.62 -4.22 3.07
CA LEU A 160 -26.83 -3.47 4.32
C LEU A 160 -28.23 -2.85 4.42
N ALA A 161 -28.82 -2.51 3.28
CA ALA A 161 -30.14 -1.89 3.21
C ALA A 161 -31.27 -2.92 3.07
N ASP A 162 -30.97 -4.24 3.13
CA ASP A 162 -31.92 -5.34 2.96
C ASP A 162 -32.74 -5.20 1.65
N VAL A 163 -32.12 -4.60 0.63
CA VAL A 163 -32.74 -4.40 -0.69
C VAL A 163 -32.19 -5.47 -1.62
N ASP A 164 -32.94 -6.57 -1.71
CA ASP A 164 -32.79 -7.56 -2.76
C ASP A 164 -33.55 -7.04 -4.00
N GLU A 165 -33.01 -6.02 -4.66
CA GLU A 165 -33.57 -5.64 -5.96
C GLU A 165 -33.10 -6.67 -7.00
N ASP A 166 -34.05 -7.17 -7.81
CA ASP A 166 -33.77 -7.97 -9.00
C ASP A 166 -32.70 -7.27 -9.88
N GLY A 167 -31.42 -7.67 -9.71
CA GLY A 167 -30.28 -7.05 -10.38
C GLY A 167 -29.12 -6.61 -9.46
N VAL A 168 -29.28 -6.65 -8.14
CA VAL A 168 -28.15 -6.59 -7.21
C VAL A 168 -27.39 -7.91 -7.36
N GLN A 169 -26.14 -7.85 -7.82
CA GLN A 169 -25.29 -9.05 -7.84
C GLN A 169 -25.21 -9.61 -6.42
N ASP A 170 -25.37 -10.94 -6.28
CA ASP A 170 -25.04 -11.67 -5.06
C ASP A 170 -23.76 -11.10 -4.45
N PRO A 171 -23.66 -10.91 -3.11
CA PRO A 171 -22.47 -10.39 -2.46
C PRO A 171 -21.24 -11.05 -3.06
N CYS A 172 -20.51 -10.30 -3.88
CA CYS A 172 -19.53 -10.92 -4.74
C CYS A 172 -18.31 -11.23 -3.87
N HIS A 173 -18.20 -12.51 -3.47
CA HIS A 173 -17.06 -13.07 -2.71
C HIS A 173 -15.75 -13.07 -3.52
N TRP A 174 -15.68 -12.22 -4.54
CA TRP A 174 -14.52 -12.12 -5.40
C TRP A 174 -13.36 -11.56 -4.57
N PRO A 175 -12.16 -12.12 -4.73
CA PRO A 175 -10.96 -11.58 -4.12
C PRO A 175 -10.82 -10.07 -4.38
N SER A 176 -10.33 -9.34 -3.40
CA SER A 176 -9.82 -7.97 -3.56
C SER A 176 -8.43 -7.91 -2.96
N ARG A 177 -7.65 -6.89 -3.31
CA ARG A 177 -6.46 -6.55 -2.51
C ARG A 177 -6.91 -6.32 -1.05
N PHE A 178 -6.35 -7.09 -0.13
CA PHE A 178 -6.75 -7.09 1.29
C PHE A 178 -5.67 -6.55 2.23
N CYS A 179 -4.45 -6.37 1.70
CA CYS A 179 -3.27 -5.93 2.42
C CYS A 179 -2.36 -5.22 1.43
N THR A 180 -1.92 -4.03 1.80
CA THR A 180 -0.94 -3.26 1.04
C THR A 180 0.27 -2.99 1.92
N LEU A 181 1.46 -3.10 1.33
CA LEU A 181 2.71 -2.62 1.92
C LEU A 181 3.32 -1.54 1.05
N PHE A 182 3.64 -0.40 1.66
CA PHE A 182 4.51 0.63 1.09
C PHE A 182 5.87 0.56 1.78
N LEU A 183 6.96 0.54 1.04
CA LEU A 183 8.32 0.68 1.59
C LEU A 183 8.93 1.95 1.00
N TYR A 184 9.32 2.88 1.88
CA TYR A 184 10.02 4.09 1.48
C TYR A 184 11.49 3.77 1.21
N LEU A 185 12.00 4.26 0.08
CA LEU A 185 13.38 4.02 -0.35
C LEU A 185 14.28 5.23 -0.12
N ASP A 186 13.71 6.40 0.15
CA ASP A 186 14.40 7.65 0.45
C ASP A 186 13.91 8.26 1.77
N ASP A 187 14.77 9.08 2.39
CA ASP A 187 14.37 10.03 3.41
C ASP A 187 13.91 11.33 2.75
N VAL A 188 12.63 11.68 2.92
CA VAL A 188 12.02 12.88 2.30
C VAL A 188 11.42 13.74 3.42
N PRO A 189 12.16 14.73 3.95
CA PRO A 189 11.75 15.46 5.15
C PRO A 189 10.55 16.39 4.93
N ALA A 190 10.22 16.74 3.68
CA ALA A 190 9.10 17.60 3.34
C ALA A 190 8.43 17.17 2.03
N GLY A 191 7.10 17.30 1.96
CA GLY A 191 6.31 16.82 0.83
C GLY A 191 6.30 15.29 0.73
N GLY A 192 5.64 14.75 -0.29
CA GLY A 192 5.68 13.32 -0.57
C GLY A 192 5.10 12.42 0.52
N ARG A 193 4.40 12.94 1.52
CA ARG A 193 3.82 12.13 2.60
C ARG A 193 2.77 11.15 2.06
N THR A 194 2.70 9.97 2.65
CA THR A 194 1.49 9.14 2.51
C THR A 194 0.48 9.63 3.53
N ARG A 195 -0.69 10.07 3.07
CA ARG A 195 -1.72 10.68 3.94
C ARG A 195 -2.98 9.85 3.93
N PHE A 196 -3.45 9.46 5.10
CA PHE A 196 -4.76 8.84 5.32
C PHE A 196 -5.70 9.93 5.85
N GLY A 197 -6.62 10.40 5.01
CA GLY A 197 -7.43 11.57 5.29
C GLY A 197 -8.75 11.31 6.02
N TRP A 198 -9.18 10.05 6.11
CA TRP A 198 -10.56 9.68 6.47
C TRP A 198 -10.65 8.50 7.43
N LEU A 199 -9.76 8.46 8.43
CA LEU A 199 -9.70 7.37 9.40
C LEU A 199 -10.99 7.20 10.21
N ASP A 200 -11.75 8.28 10.39
CA ASP A 200 -13.04 8.32 11.08
C ASP A 200 -14.24 7.91 10.18
N GLY A 201 -13.99 7.61 8.91
CA GLY A 201 -15.03 7.27 7.93
C GLY A 201 -15.84 8.46 7.44
N SER A 202 -15.42 9.69 7.72
CA SER A 202 -16.09 10.93 7.25
C SER A 202 -15.89 11.22 5.76
N GLY A 203 -15.16 10.35 5.04
CA GLY A 203 -14.83 10.53 3.63
C GLY A 203 -16.05 10.78 2.73
N SER A 204 -15.84 11.57 1.67
CA SER A 204 -16.86 12.14 0.77
C SER A 204 -17.62 11.13 -0.12
N MET A 205 -17.52 9.83 0.15
CA MET A 205 -18.25 8.81 -0.62
C MET A 205 -19.73 8.80 -0.20
N PRO A 206 -20.68 8.66 -1.15
CA PRO A 206 -22.09 8.46 -0.80
C PRO A 206 -22.25 7.27 0.16
N GLY A 207 -22.78 7.53 1.36
CA GLY A 207 -22.91 6.53 2.42
C GLY A 207 -21.62 6.19 3.20
N GLY A 208 -20.48 6.84 2.92
CA GLY A 208 -19.16 6.53 3.49
C GLY A 208 -19.12 6.41 5.01
N SER A 209 -19.89 7.24 5.72
CA SER A 209 -20.02 7.17 7.19
C SER A 209 -20.80 5.95 7.68
N ILE A 210 -21.71 5.39 6.87
CA ILE A 210 -22.41 4.13 7.17
C ILE A 210 -21.47 2.95 6.92
N PHE A 211 -20.77 2.94 5.78
CA PHE A 211 -19.80 1.89 5.46
C PHE A 211 -18.67 1.81 6.49
N GLY A 212 -18.02 2.95 6.79
CA GLY A 212 -16.96 3.02 7.78
C GLY A 212 -17.42 2.54 9.16
N ARG A 213 -18.64 2.91 9.58
CA ARG A 213 -19.23 2.42 10.84
C ARG A 213 -19.52 0.91 10.83
N ARG A 214 -20.00 0.34 9.73
CA ARG A 214 -20.28 -1.10 9.65
C ARG A 214 -19.01 -1.93 9.61
N ILE A 215 -17.99 -1.49 8.88
CA ILE A 215 -16.67 -2.14 8.90
C ILE A 215 -16.06 -2.02 10.29
N ALA A 216 -16.20 -0.86 10.93
CA ALA A 216 -15.83 -0.69 12.32
C ALA A 216 -16.55 -1.71 13.22
N GLU A 217 -17.88 -1.82 13.14
CA GLU A 217 -18.65 -2.82 13.90
C GLU A 217 -18.19 -4.27 13.65
N LEU A 218 -17.96 -4.65 12.38
CA LEU A 218 -17.46 -5.98 12.01
C LEU A 218 -16.07 -6.27 12.57
N ALA A 219 -15.23 -5.25 12.69
CA ALA A 219 -13.90 -5.35 13.29
C ALA A 219 -13.92 -5.29 14.82
N GLY A 220 -15.06 -4.99 15.44
CA GLY A 220 -15.13 -4.67 16.88
C GLY A 220 -14.46 -3.33 17.19
N ASP A 221 -14.54 -2.38 16.25
CA ASP A 221 -13.89 -1.09 16.35
C ASP A 221 -14.66 -0.10 17.23
N ALA A 222 -13.98 0.53 18.19
CA ALA A 222 -14.37 1.83 18.71
C ALA A 222 -14.10 2.90 17.63
N PRO A 223 -14.93 3.96 17.54
CA PRO A 223 -14.73 5.04 16.58
C PRO A 223 -13.30 5.59 16.66
N SER A 224 -12.64 5.76 15.52
CA SER A 224 -11.35 6.46 15.49
C SER A 224 -11.51 7.86 16.07
N THR A 225 -10.61 8.24 16.99
CA THR A 225 -10.51 9.62 17.47
C THR A 225 -9.65 10.48 16.55
N ALA A 226 -8.83 9.86 15.70
CA ALA A 226 -8.03 10.53 14.69
C ALA A 226 -8.83 10.60 13.39
N SER A 227 -8.93 11.77 12.79
CA SER A 227 -9.46 11.94 11.44
C SER A 227 -8.39 11.73 10.37
N ARG A 228 -7.12 11.91 10.72
CA ARG A 228 -5.99 11.89 9.78
C ARG A 228 -4.72 11.28 10.37
N LEU A 229 -3.94 10.60 9.51
CA LEU A 229 -2.60 10.11 9.81
C LEU A 229 -1.70 10.33 8.60
N ASP A 230 -0.52 10.92 8.83
CA ASP A 230 0.45 11.23 7.79
C ASP A 230 1.77 10.50 8.08
N PHE A 231 2.37 9.91 7.04
CA PHE A 231 3.69 9.30 7.10
C PHE A 231 4.69 10.11 6.28
N VAL A 232 5.71 10.62 6.95
CA VAL A 232 6.89 11.21 6.30
C VAL A 232 7.76 10.06 5.77
N PRO A 233 8.12 10.05 4.46
CA PRO A 233 8.97 9.00 3.92
C PRO A 233 10.32 8.95 4.64
N SER A 234 10.66 7.77 5.15
CA SER A 234 11.98 7.50 5.72
C SER A 234 12.51 6.17 5.22
N ALA A 235 13.70 6.18 4.66
CA ALA A 235 14.28 5.05 3.96
C ALA A 235 14.32 3.80 4.84
N GLY A 236 13.87 2.68 4.27
CA GLY A 236 13.83 1.40 4.97
C GLY A 236 12.61 1.20 5.88
N THR A 237 11.75 2.22 6.03
CA THR A 237 10.50 2.10 6.78
C THR A 237 9.38 1.62 5.87
N ALA A 238 8.63 0.60 6.31
CA ALA A 238 7.43 0.14 5.62
C ALA A 238 6.16 0.54 6.38
N VAL A 239 5.06 0.75 5.63
CA VAL A 239 3.70 0.98 6.15
C VAL A 239 2.81 -0.13 5.61
N VAL A 240 2.04 -0.76 6.50
CA VAL A 240 1.09 -1.82 6.16
C VAL A 240 -0.31 -1.40 6.55
N HIS A 241 -1.27 -1.58 5.64
CA HIS A 241 -2.69 -1.31 5.90
C HIS A 241 -3.58 -2.31 5.14
N PHE A 242 -4.87 -2.36 5.50
CA PHE A 242 -5.81 -3.35 5.00
C PHE A 242 -6.94 -2.68 4.21
N PRO A 243 -6.79 -2.52 2.88
CA PRO A 243 -7.78 -1.83 2.07
C PRO A 243 -9.13 -2.54 1.97
N ALA A 244 -9.20 -3.82 2.33
CA ALA A 244 -10.43 -4.60 2.40
C ALA A 244 -10.35 -5.67 3.49
N THR A 245 -11.50 -6.20 3.89
CA THR A 245 -11.58 -7.40 4.76
C THR A 245 -11.00 -8.63 4.06
N GLY A 246 -10.77 -9.70 4.82
CA GLY A 246 -10.35 -10.99 4.32
C GLY A 246 -11.45 -11.70 3.51
N LEU A 247 -11.05 -12.78 2.83
CA LEU A 247 -11.95 -13.57 1.97
C LEU A 247 -13.18 -14.11 2.71
N GLU A 248 -12.98 -14.64 3.91
CA GLU A 248 -14.07 -15.16 4.75
C GLU A 248 -15.07 -14.08 5.17
N SER A 249 -14.62 -12.82 5.19
CA SER A 249 -15.43 -11.63 5.47
C SER A 249 -15.84 -10.88 4.20
N GLY A 250 -15.75 -11.52 3.03
CA GLY A 250 -16.31 -11.03 1.77
C GLY A 250 -15.46 -10.01 1.01
N CYS A 251 -14.19 -9.79 1.38
CA CYS A 251 -13.32 -8.82 0.70
C CYS A 251 -13.93 -7.41 0.58
N VAL A 252 -14.64 -6.97 1.62
CA VAL A 252 -15.35 -5.69 1.64
C VAL A 252 -14.34 -4.55 1.77
N PRO A 253 -14.33 -3.57 0.84
CA PRO A 253 -13.43 -2.43 0.94
C PRO A 253 -13.63 -1.61 2.23
N ASP A 254 -12.53 -1.17 2.85
CA ASP A 254 -12.57 -0.23 3.97
C ASP A 254 -12.31 1.20 3.45
N PRO A 255 -13.32 2.06 3.36
CA PRO A 255 -13.13 3.43 2.87
C PRO A 255 -12.26 4.27 3.80
N ARG A 256 -12.03 3.86 5.05
CA ARG A 256 -11.19 4.59 6.01
C ARG A 256 -9.70 4.49 5.69
N THR A 257 -9.30 3.54 4.84
CA THR A 257 -7.92 3.42 4.35
C THR A 257 -7.69 4.21 3.06
N MET A 258 -8.63 5.06 2.63
CA MET A 258 -8.36 5.96 1.51
C MET A 258 -7.19 6.87 1.83
N HIS A 259 -6.27 6.93 0.88
CA HIS A 259 -5.00 7.60 1.07
C HIS A 259 -4.47 8.18 -0.22
N GLU A 260 -3.45 9.02 -0.08
CA GLU A 260 -2.79 9.70 -1.19
C GLU A 260 -1.28 9.78 -0.97
N SER A 261 -0.54 10.04 -2.04
CA SER A 261 0.80 10.58 -1.96
C SER A 261 0.72 12.09 -2.19
N GLU A 262 1.00 12.87 -1.14
CA GLU A 262 1.20 14.31 -1.24
C GLU A 262 2.21 14.64 -2.35
N ALA A 263 2.05 15.81 -2.97
CA ALA A 263 3.01 16.31 -3.94
C ALA A 263 4.44 16.27 -3.37
N ALA A 264 5.35 15.63 -4.10
CA ALA A 264 6.75 15.54 -3.74
C ALA A 264 7.41 16.94 -3.82
N VAL A 265 8.10 17.36 -2.77
CA VAL A 265 8.93 18.58 -2.81
C VAL A 265 10.32 18.23 -3.33
N ASP A 266 10.84 17.09 -2.85
CA ASP A 266 12.06 16.43 -3.32
C ASP A 266 11.71 15.05 -3.91
N PRO A 267 12.56 14.48 -4.79
CA PRO A 267 12.31 13.16 -5.36
C PRO A 267 12.05 12.10 -4.31
N LYS A 268 11.06 11.23 -4.56
CA LYS A 268 10.63 10.17 -3.65
C LYS A 268 10.49 8.86 -4.41
N HIS A 269 11.10 7.79 -3.90
CA HIS A 269 10.94 6.44 -4.41
C HIS A 269 10.28 5.55 -3.36
N ILE A 270 9.37 4.69 -3.82
CA ILE A 270 8.69 3.70 -2.99
C ILE A 270 8.59 2.35 -3.70
N VAL A 271 8.55 1.29 -2.92
CA VAL A 271 7.94 0.02 -3.34
C VAL A 271 6.46 0.07 -2.96
N GLN A 272 5.60 -0.37 -3.87
CA GLN A 272 4.22 -0.75 -3.57
C GLN A 272 4.06 -2.25 -3.78
N GLN A 273 3.58 -2.94 -2.75
CA GLN A 273 3.19 -4.34 -2.85
C GLN A 273 1.72 -4.48 -2.49
N PHE A 274 0.94 -4.92 -3.47
CA PHE A 274 -0.46 -5.30 -3.28
C PHE A 274 -0.58 -6.81 -3.14
N ILE A 275 -1.44 -7.24 -2.23
CA ILE A 275 -1.55 -8.64 -1.85
C ILE A 275 -3.01 -9.06 -1.90
N TRP A 276 -3.25 -10.22 -2.51
CA TRP A 276 -4.56 -10.84 -2.66
C TRP A 276 -4.75 -11.95 -1.61
N PRO A 277 -5.99 -12.24 -1.18
CA PRO A 277 -6.25 -13.28 -0.19
C PRO A 277 -5.99 -14.69 -0.73
N VAL A 278 -5.90 -14.86 -2.05
CA VAL A 278 -5.65 -16.13 -2.73
C VAL A 278 -4.70 -15.91 -3.92
N PRO A 279 -3.92 -16.92 -4.31
CA PRO A 279 -3.11 -16.88 -5.53
C PRO A 279 -4.02 -16.98 -6.76
N ILE A 280 -4.27 -15.84 -7.43
CA ILE A 280 -5.29 -15.72 -8.49
C ILE A 280 -5.09 -16.74 -9.63
N ASP A 281 -3.84 -16.99 -10.03
CA ASP A 281 -3.53 -17.96 -11.10
C ASP A 281 -3.80 -19.42 -10.72
N LEU A 282 -3.89 -19.74 -9.43
CA LEU A 282 -4.05 -21.12 -8.93
C LEU A 282 -5.50 -21.45 -8.57
N VAL A 283 -6.39 -20.45 -8.55
CA VAL A 283 -7.81 -20.64 -8.25
C VAL A 283 -8.58 -20.73 -9.56
N ALA A 284 -9.30 -21.84 -9.75
CA ALA A 284 -10.09 -22.07 -10.96
C ALA A 284 -11.28 -21.09 -11.06
N ASP A 285 -12.03 -20.95 -9.97
CA ASP A 285 -13.31 -20.24 -9.93
C ASP A 285 -13.15 -18.77 -9.48
N VAL A 286 -12.25 -18.04 -10.13
CA VAL A 286 -12.14 -16.58 -9.96
C VAL A 286 -13.00 -15.88 -11.00
N HIS A 287 -13.75 -14.86 -10.58
CA HIS A 287 -14.57 -14.06 -11.47
C HIS A 287 -13.75 -13.48 -12.64
N ALA A 288 -14.38 -13.39 -13.82
CA ALA A 288 -13.71 -12.98 -15.05
C ALA A 288 -13.06 -11.59 -14.93
N ASP A 289 -13.71 -10.64 -14.27
CA ASP A 289 -13.14 -9.30 -14.11
C ASP A 289 -11.91 -9.28 -13.19
N VAL A 290 -11.93 -10.05 -12.10
CA VAL A 290 -10.75 -10.20 -11.22
C VAL A 290 -9.61 -10.85 -11.98
N ARG A 291 -9.90 -11.88 -12.77
CA ARG A 291 -8.89 -12.53 -13.61
C ARG A 291 -8.35 -11.56 -14.67
N GLY A 292 -9.21 -10.77 -15.29
CA GLY A 292 -8.82 -9.75 -16.27
C GLY A 292 -7.94 -8.65 -15.66
N GLU A 293 -8.24 -8.17 -14.45
CA GLU A 293 -7.37 -7.22 -13.74
C GLU A 293 -6.00 -7.85 -13.48
N TRP A 294 -5.98 -9.08 -12.95
CA TRP A 294 -4.74 -9.80 -12.69
C TRP A 294 -3.89 -10.00 -13.94
N GLU A 295 -4.50 -10.44 -15.05
CA GLU A 295 -3.82 -10.62 -16.34
C GLU A 295 -3.28 -9.30 -16.89
N ALA A 296 -4.03 -8.19 -16.77
CA ALA A 296 -3.57 -6.87 -17.19
C ALA A 296 -2.36 -6.39 -16.36
N LEU A 297 -2.33 -6.70 -15.07
CA LEU A 297 -1.19 -6.42 -14.19
C LEU A 297 0.03 -7.26 -14.59
N LEU A 298 -0.14 -8.55 -14.85
CA LEU A 298 0.94 -9.41 -15.34
C LEU A 298 1.47 -8.95 -16.69
N ALA A 299 0.60 -8.50 -17.60
CA ALA A 299 1.00 -7.97 -18.89
C ALA A 299 1.79 -6.67 -18.76
N SER A 300 1.43 -5.80 -17.80
CA SER A 300 2.16 -4.55 -17.54
C SER A 300 3.55 -4.77 -16.94
N ALA A 301 3.78 -5.94 -16.33
CA ALA A 301 5.05 -6.32 -15.71
C ALA A 301 6.02 -7.08 -16.64
N ARG A 302 5.63 -7.31 -17.90
CA ARG A 302 6.46 -7.97 -18.94
C ARG A 302 7.06 -6.95 -19.89
#